data_AF-A0A4Y8Y8V8-F1
#
_entry.id   AF-A0A4Y8Y8V8-F1
#
_cell.length_a   1.000
_cell.length_b   1.000
_cell.length_c   1.000
_cell.angle_alpha   90.00
_cell.angle_beta   90.00
_cell.angle_gamma   90.00
#
_symmetry.space_group_name_H-M   'P 1'
#
loop_
_entity.id
_entity.type
_entity.pdbx_description
1 polymer ?
#
loop_
_entity_poly.entity_id
_entity_poly.type
_entity_poly.pdbx_seq_one_letter_code
_entity_poly.pdbx_strand_id
1 'polypeptide(L)'
;MVPADQGGGLMRTDLLAETVDGVDEAMAAVDAFDKALVVGLLRPHAVLTTGLTELAGAVAGTPLAARVAEAAEKAAAGAASEDHFVALAAARTALVGSVHDALTARVEEATGRARAEESGAAPAGRQAGNLLAAARSWLSDLARGGWQGIDHEVVSGAAPVVSAMLPDPELRRAATVLDGFAAELAACCPGSTLERVPVRRWADLWSRAMILTVPGAADVPVTGTATGRLLPLGVDVQEHATAVQAQVHAVFEPADGAAPRLVRASVSVPKPDTVVGAGLWQLLRPHMSLLAAVSEGRSMDLTDMPLTAGGDLVWSDERARTGKPADAFATARVAMSTATAAATAPLDRHPARIAAPVFLEGYDAQQGDEGLTFTLAGHGLAVDTDRIPAAGPLTPEAVAASVACIGLLRWDAGAFTVQPLAVETLVRKKPAAIHAGAWAGGTSDKAGVKAEKAATDAGAVLRERAGRLLRK
;
A
#
# COMPACT_ATOMS: atom_id res chain seq x y z
N MET A 1 45.17 -2.03 -3.20
CA MET A 1 44.17 -2.54 -4.17
C MET A 1 42.86 -1.92 -3.77
N VAL A 2 42.46 -0.86 -4.47
CA VAL A 2 41.20 -0.13 -4.25
C VAL A 2 40.25 -0.62 -5.36
N PRO A 3 39.03 -1.10 -5.05
CA PRO A 3 38.09 -1.50 -6.08
C PRO A 3 37.63 -0.28 -6.89
N ALA A 4 37.42 -0.50 -8.18
CA ALA A 4 36.98 0.52 -9.11
C ALA A 4 35.47 0.77 -8.95
N ASP A 5 35.10 1.76 -8.12
CA ASP A 5 33.84 2.47 -8.28
C ASP A 5 33.91 3.27 -9.58
N GLN A 6 33.39 2.69 -10.66
CA GLN A 6 33.14 3.42 -11.91
C GLN A 6 31.77 4.07 -11.83
N GLY A 7 31.79 5.39 -11.61
CA GLY A 7 30.72 6.38 -11.81
C GLY A 7 29.32 5.89 -12.21
N GLY A 8 28.43 5.84 -11.22
CA GLY A 8 26.99 5.67 -11.37
C GLY A 8 26.46 4.70 -10.32
N GLY A 9 25.67 5.18 -9.36
CA GLY A 9 25.23 4.41 -8.20
C GLY A 9 24.36 3.22 -8.57
N LEU A 10 25.00 2.05 -8.70
CA LEU A 10 24.31 0.77 -8.80
C LEU A 10 23.81 0.38 -7.41
N MET A 11 22.55 -0.07 -7.36
CA MET A 11 21.91 -0.55 -6.15
C MET A 11 22.67 -1.77 -5.57
N ARG A 12 22.94 -1.76 -4.27
CA ARG A 12 23.57 -2.86 -3.52
C ARG A 12 22.55 -3.96 -3.23
N THR A 13 22.38 -4.88 -4.17
CA THR A 13 21.41 -5.98 -4.09
C THR A 13 21.79 -7.08 -3.11
N ASP A 14 23.06 -7.20 -2.76
CA ASP A 14 23.57 -8.10 -1.71
C ASP A 14 22.88 -7.84 -0.37
N LEU A 15 22.70 -6.56 -0.02
CA LEU A 15 22.05 -6.12 1.21
C LEU A 15 20.58 -6.57 1.30
N LEU A 16 19.90 -6.78 0.17
CA LEU A 16 18.50 -7.22 0.19
C LEU A 16 18.33 -8.72 0.47
N ALA A 17 19.40 -9.51 0.33
CA ALA A 17 19.39 -10.95 0.62
C ALA A 17 19.77 -11.25 2.08
N GLU A 18 20.39 -10.30 2.77
CA GLU A 18 20.82 -10.45 4.16
C GLU A 18 19.66 -10.28 5.14
N THR A 19 19.69 -11.04 6.24
CA THR A 19 18.75 -10.87 7.35
C THR A 19 18.89 -9.48 7.98
N VAL A 20 17.80 -9.00 8.58
CA VAL A 20 17.78 -7.73 9.31
C VAL A 20 17.58 -8.06 10.79
N ASP A 21 18.53 -7.65 11.62
CA ASP A 21 18.52 -7.93 13.06
C ASP A 21 17.19 -7.52 13.71
N GLY A 22 16.60 -8.43 14.48
CA GLY A 22 15.36 -8.18 15.22
C GLY A 22 14.07 -8.29 14.41
N VAL A 23 14.13 -8.39 13.07
CA VAL A 23 12.93 -8.51 12.23
C VAL A 23 12.22 -9.84 12.47
N ASP A 24 12.96 -10.95 12.51
CA ASP A 24 12.38 -12.28 12.71
C ASP A 24 11.76 -12.42 14.12
N GLU A 25 12.46 -11.93 15.15
CA GLU A 25 11.95 -11.92 16.52
C GLU A 25 10.70 -11.06 16.67
N ALA A 26 10.69 -9.87 16.06
CA ALA A 26 9.52 -9.00 16.06
C ALA A 26 8.34 -9.67 15.35
N MET A 27 8.56 -10.23 14.14
CA MET A 27 7.51 -10.89 13.37
C MET A 27 6.94 -12.13 14.08
N ALA A 28 7.79 -12.89 14.78
CA ALA A 28 7.38 -14.03 15.61
C ALA A 28 6.46 -13.60 16.76
N ALA A 29 6.77 -12.51 17.47
CA ALA A 29 5.91 -11.97 18.52
C ALA A 29 4.55 -11.49 17.96
N VAL A 30 4.55 -10.86 16.77
CA VAL A 30 3.29 -10.48 16.11
C VAL A 30 2.52 -11.74 15.67
N ASP A 31 3.17 -12.79 15.15
CA ASP A 31 2.51 -14.06 14.80
C ASP A 31 1.89 -14.76 16.01
N ALA A 32 2.56 -14.74 17.16
CA ALA A 32 2.04 -15.31 18.40
C ALA A 32 0.79 -14.55 18.88
N PHE A 33 0.80 -13.21 18.82
CA PHE A 33 -0.38 -12.41 19.11
C PHE A 33 -1.51 -12.64 18.10
N ASP A 34 -1.22 -12.75 16.81
CA ASP A 34 -2.27 -12.94 15.78
C ASP A 34 -2.95 -14.29 15.92
N LYS A 35 -2.21 -15.33 16.32
CA LYS A 35 -2.79 -16.63 16.71
C LYS A 35 -3.77 -16.49 17.87
N ALA A 36 -3.54 -15.55 18.78
CA ALA A 36 -4.47 -15.31 19.88
C ALA A 36 -5.82 -14.72 19.41
N LEU A 37 -5.80 -13.87 18.40
CA LEU A 37 -7.02 -13.34 17.77
C LEU A 37 -7.84 -14.42 17.06
N VAL A 38 -7.24 -15.54 16.63
CA VAL A 38 -7.98 -16.67 16.03
C VAL A 38 -9.00 -17.26 17.01
N VAL A 39 -8.58 -17.46 18.26
CA VAL A 39 -9.40 -18.11 19.31
C VAL A 39 -10.22 -17.09 20.11
N GLY A 40 -9.76 -15.84 20.17
CA GLY A 40 -10.41 -14.73 20.89
C GLY A 40 -9.68 -14.36 22.17
N LEU A 41 -9.53 -13.05 22.41
CA LEU A 41 -8.68 -12.50 23.46
C LEU A 41 -9.23 -12.62 24.89
N LEU A 42 -10.51 -13.01 25.07
CA LEU A 42 -11.13 -13.18 26.40
C LEU A 42 -11.38 -14.64 26.79
N ARG A 43 -11.02 -15.61 25.95
CA ARG A 43 -11.14 -17.02 26.32
C ARG A 43 -9.88 -17.41 27.10
N PRO A 44 -9.93 -17.98 28.31
CA PRO A 44 -8.70 -18.41 28.98
C PRO A 44 -8.09 -19.63 28.25
N HIS A 45 -6.88 -19.49 27.70
CA HIS A 45 -6.16 -20.59 27.06
C HIS A 45 -4.64 -20.38 27.13
N ALA A 46 -3.86 -21.46 27.30
CA ALA A 46 -2.41 -21.38 27.46
C ALA A 46 -1.70 -20.74 26.26
N VAL A 47 -2.15 -21.03 25.03
CA VAL A 47 -1.62 -20.42 23.80
C VAL A 47 -1.87 -18.91 23.75
N LEU A 48 -2.97 -18.44 24.34
CA LEU A 48 -3.33 -17.01 24.40
C LEU A 48 -2.41 -16.24 25.33
N THR A 49 -2.12 -16.80 26.50
CA THR A 49 -1.25 -16.17 27.49
C THR A 49 0.17 -15.95 26.96
N THR A 50 0.71 -16.91 26.20
CA THR A 50 2.04 -16.78 25.60
C THR A 50 2.11 -15.63 24.59
N GLY A 51 1.20 -15.57 23.62
CA GLY A 51 1.21 -14.52 22.60
C GLY A 51 1.00 -13.11 23.16
N LEU A 52 0.15 -12.97 24.19
CA LEU A 52 -0.03 -11.70 24.90
C LEU A 52 1.23 -11.27 25.69
N THR A 53 1.90 -12.23 26.32
CA THR A 53 3.12 -11.98 27.10
C THR A 53 4.29 -11.61 26.17
N GLU A 54 4.44 -12.30 25.04
CA GLU A 54 5.47 -12.01 24.05
C GLU A 54 5.30 -10.61 23.45
N LEU A 55 4.08 -10.21 23.10
CA LEU A 55 3.81 -8.85 22.63
C LEU A 55 4.15 -7.80 23.69
N ALA A 56 3.76 -8.02 24.96
CA ALA A 56 4.09 -7.11 26.05
C ALA A 56 5.61 -7.01 26.29
N GLY A 57 6.32 -8.15 26.19
CA GLY A 57 7.78 -8.21 26.28
C GLY A 57 8.47 -7.44 25.16
N ALA A 58 8.00 -7.57 23.91
CA ALA A 58 8.56 -6.88 22.76
C ALA A 58 8.50 -5.35 22.87
N VAL A 59 7.50 -4.81 23.59
CA VAL A 59 7.34 -3.36 23.78
C VAL A 59 7.76 -2.87 25.17
N ALA A 60 8.39 -3.72 25.99
CA ALA A 60 8.74 -3.40 27.38
C ALA A 60 9.73 -2.23 27.52
N GLY A 61 10.55 -1.98 26.50
CA GLY A 61 11.48 -0.84 26.44
C GLY A 61 10.87 0.48 25.94
N THR A 62 9.56 0.51 25.69
CA THR A 62 8.88 1.65 25.03
C THR A 62 7.93 2.38 25.98
N PRO A 63 7.46 3.59 25.63
CA PRO A 63 6.41 4.27 26.39
C PRO A 63 5.09 3.50 26.53
N LEU A 64 4.86 2.45 25.72
CA LEU A 64 3.67 1.61 25.78
C LEU A 64 3.74 0.53 26.88
N ALA A 65 4.93 0.26 27.43
CA ALA A 65 5.21 -0.91 28.26
C ALA A 65 4.18 -1.16 29.37
N ALA A 66 3.93 -0.17 30.23
CA ALA A 66 3.03 -0.33 31.38
C ALA A 66 1.58 -0.61 30.95
N ARG A 67 1.08 0.09 29.92
CA ARG A 67 -0.29 -0.06 29.43
C ARG A 67 -0.52 -1.38 28.71
N VAL A 68 0.49 -1.84 27.97
CA VAL A 68 0.40 -3.11 27.24
C VAL A 68 0.53 -4.29 28.19
N ALA A 69 1.40 -4.21 29.20
CA ALA A 69 1.49 -5.22 30.25
C ALA A 69 0.15 -5.36 31.01
N GLU A 70 -0.46 -4.24 31.41
CA GLU A 70 -1.80 -4.23 32.02
C GLU A 70 -2.84 -4.87 31.08
N ALA A 71 -2.88 -4.46 29.81
CA ALA A 71 -3.83 -4.99 28.84
C ALA A 71 -3.66 -6.49 28.57
N ALA A 72 -2.42 -6.96 28.49
CA ALA A 72 -2.10 -8.38 28.34
C ALA A 72 -2.57 -9.20 29.55
N GLU A 73 -2.33 -8.71 30.78
CA GLU A 73 -2.81 -9.35 32.00
C GLU A 73 -4.34 -9.41 32.05
N LYS A 74 -5.03 -8.30 31.76
CA LYS A 74 -6.49 -8.25 31.74
C LYS A 74 -7.11 -9.12 30.65
N ALA A 75 -6.50 -9.18 29.47
CA ALA A 75 -6.95 -10.07 28.40
C ALA A 75 -6.79 -11.54 28.80
N ALA A 76 -5.62 -11.92 29.32
CA ALA A 76 -5.37 -13.28 29.80
C ALA A 76 -6.33 -13.70 30.94
N ALA A 77 -6.76 -12.75 31.78
CA ALA A 77 -7.76 -12.96 32.83
C ALA A 77 -9.22 -12.92 32.34
N GLY A 78 -9.49 -12.69 31.06
CA GLY A 78 -10.85 -12.58 30.51
C GLY A 78 -11.58 -11.28 30.90
N ALA A 79 -10.85 -10.25 31.34
CA ALA A 79 -11.38 -9.01 31.91
C ALA A 79 -10.97 -7.74 31.12
N ALA A 80 -10.42 -7.88 29.91
CA ALA A 80 -10.03 -6.74 29.09
C ALA A 80 -11.25 -5.94 28.59
N SER A 81 -11.11 -4.62 28.69
CA SER A 81 -12.04 -3.60 28.17
C SER A 81 -11.61 -3.11 26.79
N GLU A 82 -12.40 -2.24 26.17
CA GLU A 82 -12.07 -1.65 24.86
C GLU A 82 -10.73 -0.90 24.88
N ASP A 83 -10.43 -0.17 25.94
CA ASP A 83 -9.16 0.55 26.10
C ASP A 83 -7.95 -0.41 26.13
N HIS A 84 -8.13 -1.59 26.72
CA HIS A 84 -7.10 -2.63 26.71
C HIS A 84 -6.89 -3.18 25.29
N PHE A 85 -7.95 -3.37 24.50
CA PHE A 85 -7.82 -3.77 23.10
C PHE A 85 -7.17 -2.70 22.23
N VAL A 86 -7.45 -1.41 22.48
CA VAL A 86 -6.74 -0.31 21.83
C VAL A 86 -5.25 -0.34 22.16
N ALA A 87 -4.87 -0.59 23.42
CA ALA A 87 -3.48 -0.70 23.82
C ALA A 87 -2.75 -1.88 23.14
N LEU A 88 -3.40 -3.04 23.03
CA LEU A 88 -2.86 -4.21 22.32
C LEU A 88 -2.72 -3.96 20.82
N ALA A 89 -3.73 -3.36 20.19
CA ALA A 89 -3.65 -2.95 18.79
C ALA A 89 -2.51 -1.95 18.55
N ALA A 90 -2.31 -0.99 19.47
CA ALA A 90 -1.24 0.00 19.38
C ALA A 90 0.14 -0.65 19.51
N ALA A 91 0.31 -1.59 20.43
CA ALA A 91 1.55 -2.35 20.59
C ALA A 91 1.90 -3.12 19.31
N ARG A 92 0.91 -3.84 18.76
CA ARG A 92 1.08 -4.60 17.52
C ARG A 92 1.42 -3.68 16.35
N THR A 93 0.70 -2.57 16.17
CA THR A 93 0.99 -1.57 15.12
C THR A 93 2.38 -0.96 15.29
N ALA A 94 2.81 -0.64 16.51
CA ALA A 94 4.13 -0.10 16.78
C ALA A 94 5.25 -1.10 16.45
N LEU A 95 5.08 -2.37 16.82
CA LEU A 95 6.05 -3.43 16.54
C LEU A 95 6.16 -3.73 15.04
N VAL A 96 5.05 -3.78 14.32
CA VAL A 96 5.05 -3.89 12.85
C VAL A 96 5.65 -2.63 12.21
N GLY A 97 5.42 -1.45 12.80
CA GLY A 97 6.05 -0.20 12.41
C GLY A 97 7.57 -0.21 12.56
N SER A 98 8.11 -0.79 13.64
CA SER A 98 9.56 -0.92 13.79
C SER A 98 10.19 -1.86 12.78
N VAL A 99 9.48 -2.93 12.38
CA VAL A 99 9.92 -3.80 11.27
C VAL A 99 9.97 -3.01 9.96
N HIS A 100 8.93 -2.22 9.66
CA HIS A 100 8.94 -1.34 8.50
C HIS A 100 10.14 -0.38 8.52
N ASP A 101 10.45 0.22 9.66
CA ASP A 101 11.53 1.20 9.77
C ASP A 101 12.91 0.55 9.57
N ALA A 102 13.13 -0.64 10.12
CA ALA A 102 14.35 -1.44 9.90
C ALA A 102 14.52 -1.83 8.41
N LEU A 103 13.44 -2.30 7.78
CA LEU A 103 13.45 -2.64 6.35
C LEU A 103 13.66 -1.41 5.47
N THR A 104 13.04 -0.27 5.80
CA THR A 104 13.21 0.97 5.04
C THR A 104 14.63 1.51 5.17
N ALA A 105 15.26 1.40 6.34
CA ALA A 105 16.67 1.73 6.50
C ALA A 105 17.56 0.84 5.61
N ARG A 106 17.24 -0.46 5.50
CA ARG A 106 17.94 -1.38 4.57
C ARG A 106 17.75 -0.97 3.10
N VAL A 107 16.56 -0.53 2.72
CA VAL A 107 16.30 -0.02 1.36
C VAL A 107 17.11 1.25 1.06
N GLU A 108 17.28 2.13 2.04
CA GLU A 108 18.09 3.34 1.88
C GLU A 108 19.55 3.03 1.69
N GLU A 109 20.10 2.12 2.48
CA GLU A 109 21.47 1.64 2.32
C GLU A 109 21.66 0.98 0.95
N ALA A 110 20.73 0.10 0.55
CA ALA A 110 20.77 -0.57 -0.74
C ALA A 110 20.71 0.39 -1.92
N THR A 111 19.94 1.47 -1.81
CA THR A 111 19.74 2.43 -2.92
C THR A 111 20.65 3.66 -2.85
N GLY A 112 21.41 3.83 -1.76
CA GLY A 112 22.25 5.00 -1.52
C GLY A 112 21.48 6.32 -1.36
N ARG A 113 20.17 6.27 -1.06
CA ARG A 113 19.29 7.44 -1.01
C ARG A 113 19.07 7.93 0.42
N ALA A 114 19.03 9.25 0.58
CA ALA A 114 18.67 9.89 1.83
C ALA A 114 17.15 9.97 2.03
N ARG A 115 16.71 9.81 3.29
CA ARG A 115 15.34 10.07 3.74
C ARG A 115 15.20 11.51 4.23
N ALA A 116 14.09 12.16 3.93
CA ALA A 116 13.72 13.41 4.59
C ALA A 116 13.51 13.19 6.09
N GLU A 117 13.86 14.20 6.90
CA GLU A 117 13.59 14.16 8.34
C GLU A 117 12.09 14.15 8.62
N GLU A 118 11.69 13.38 9.63
CA GLU A 118 10.31 13.33 10.07
C GLU A 118 9.93 14.66 10.73
N SER A 119 8.95 15.35 10.14
CA SER A 119 8.34 16.53 10.75
C SER A 119 7.17 16.09 11.63
N GLY A 120 7.35 16.13 12.94
CA GLY A 120 6.30 15.81 13.90
C GLY A 120 5.20 16.88 13.89
N ALA A 121 4.02 16.52 13.40
CA ALA A 121 2.83 17.35 13.60
C ALA A 121 2.20 17.04 14.95
N ALA A 122 1.84 18.09 15.71
CA ALA A 122 1.09 17.92 16.95
C ALA A 122 -0.32 17.40 16.65
N PRO A 123 -0.84 16.44 17.44
CA PRO A 123 -2.19 15.94 17.26
C PRO A 123 -3.21 17.07 17.44
N ALA A 124 -4.06 17.27 16.44
CA ALA A 124 -5.20 18.16 16.56
C ALA A 124 -6.33 17.42 17.29
N GLY A 125 -6.73 17.91 18.45
CA GLY A 125 -7.87 17.35 19.18
C GLY A 125 -9.17 17.69 18.46
N ARG A 126 -9.85 16.68 17.91
CA ARG A 126 -11.26 16.81 17.48
C ARG A 126 -12.03 15.54 17.83
N GLN A 127 -13.28 15.73 18.25
CA GLN A 127 -14.09 14.69 18.87
C GLN A 127 -15.25 14.30 17.94
N ALA A 128 -15.20 13.11 17.35
CA ALA A 128 -16.34 12.42 16.76
C ALA A 128 -16.72 11.24 17.68
N GLY A 129 -17.37 11.55 18.80
CA GLY A 129 -17.38 10.65 19.97
C GLY A 129 -18.25 9.40 19.86
N ASN A 130 -19.36 9.43 19.12
CA ASN A 130 -20.35 8.34 19.16
C ASN A 130 -20.12 7.26 18.08
N LEU A 131 -19.82 7.64 16.83
CA LEU A 131 -19.64 6.68 15.73
C LEU A 131 -18.31 5.91 15.85
N LEU A 132 -17.23 6.59 16.26
CA LEU A 132 -15.95 5.92 16.52
C LEU A 132 -16.04 4.95 17.71
N ALA A 133 -16.84 5.28 18.73
CA ALA A 133 -17.12 4.37 19.84
C ALA A 133 -17.94 3.14 19.38
N ALA A 134 -18.95 3.33 18.52
CA ALA A 134 -19.72 2.22 17.96
C ALA A 134 -18.83 1.27 17.12
N ALA A 135 -17.94 1.83 16.28
CA ALA A 135 -16.95 1.05 15.55
C ALA A 135 -16.01 0.27 16.49
N ARG A 136 -15.53 0.91 17.57
CA ARG A 136 -14.66 0.28 18.56
C ARG A 136 -15.35 -0.84 19.32
N SER A 137 -16.62 -0.66 19.69
CA SER A 137 -17.42 -1.71 20.32
C SER A 137 -17.51 -2.94 19.42
N TRP A 138 -17.86 -2.76 18.14
CA TRP A 138 -17.93 -3.86 17.18
C TRP A 138 -16.59 -4.58 16.99
N LEU A 139 -15.49 -3.83 16.83
CA LEU A 139 -14.15 -4.40 16.74
C LEU A 139 -13.73 -5.13 18.04
N SER A 140 -14.20 -4.66 19.19
CA SER A 140 -13.98 -5.31 20.48
C SER A 140 -14.73 -6.63 20.56
N ASP A 141 -15.97 -6.69 20.07
CA ASP A 141 -16.75 -7.94 20.02
C ASP A 141 -16.08 -8.99 19.14
N LEU A 142 -15.53 -8.59 17.99
CA LEU A 142 -14.68 -9.45 17.17
C LEU A 142 -13.47 -9.99 17.95
N ALA A 143 -12.74 -9.12 18.65
CA ALA A 143 -11.58 -9.51 19.43
C ALA A 143 -11.93 -10.47 20.58
N ARG A 144 -13.10 -10.28 21.22
CA ARG A 144 -13.61 -11.16 22.29
C ARG A 144 -13.95 -12.54 21.75
N GLY A 145 -14.70 -12.59 20.63
CA GLY A 145 -15.18 -13.82 20.01
C GLY A 145 -14.07 -14.62 19.31
N GLY A 146 -13.09 -13.92 18.75
CA GLY A 146 -12.05 -14.47 17.88
C GLY A 146 -12.57 -14.79 16.48
N TRP A 147 -11.64 -15.01 15.53
CA TRP A 147 -11.99 -15.31 14.14
C TRP A 147 -12.84 -16.58 13.98
N GLN A 148 -12.61 -17.60 14.81
CA GLN A 148 -13.43 -18.82 14.81
C GLN A 148 -14.82 -18.62 15.46
N GLY A 149 -15.01 -17.51 16.18
CA GLY A 149 -16.26 -17.16 16.84
C GLY A 149 -17.18 -16.24 16.03
N ILE A 150 -16.79 -15.82 14.82
CA ILE A 150 -17.64 -14.94 14.00
C ILE A 150 -18.84 -15.71 13.46
N ASP A 151 -20.00 -15.05 13.50
CA ASP A 151 -21.25 -15.49 12.90
C ASP A 151 -21.92 -14.34 12.14
N HIS A 152 -23.08 -14.62 11.51
CA HIS A 152 -23.77 -13.64 10.68
C HIS A 152 -24.27 -12.44 11.50
N GLU A 153 -24.59 -12.62 12.77
CA GLU A 153 -25.07 -11.55 13.65
C GLU A 153 -23.93 -10.57 13.93
N VAL A 154 -22.79 -11.07 14.43
CA VAL A 154 -21.60 -10.26 14.72
C VAL A 154 -21.11 -9.53 13.48
N VAL A 155 -21.04 -10.22 12.33
CA VAL A 155 -20.58 -9.60 11.08
C VAL A 155 -21.54 -8.52 10.59
N SER A 156 -22.86 -8.76 10.67
CA SER A 156 -23.86 -7.78 10.22
C SER A 156 -23.87 -6.49 11.05
N GLY A 157 -23.35 -6.53 12.28
CA GLY A 157 -23.24 -5.36 13.18
C GLY A 157 -22.42 -4.20 12.61
N ALA A 158 -21.53 -4.44 11.65
CA ALA A 158 -20.74 -3.39 11.00
C ALA A 158 -21.57 -2.48 10.09
N ALA A 159 -22.59 -3.03 9.41
CA ALA A 159 -23.33 -2.35 8.36
C ALA A 159 -23.94 -0.99 8.79
N PRO A 160 -24.68 -0.88 9.92
CA PRO A 160 -25.21 0.42 10.36
C PRO A 160 -24.11 1.42 10.73
N VAL A 161 -22.99 0.96 11.30
CA VAL A 161 -21.85 1.81 11.68
C VAL A 161 -21.19 2.39 10.42
N VAL A 162 -20.86 1.54 9.45
CA VAL A 162 -20.26 1.94 8.17
C VAL A 162 -21.18 2.91 7.42
N SER A 163 -22.48 2.58 7.32
CA SER A 163 -23.48 3.43 6.65
C SER A 163 -23.57 4.83 7.26
N ALA A 164 -23.46 4.95 8.59
CA ALA A 164 -23.46 6.23 9.28
C ALA A 164 -22.14 7.02 9.13
N MET A 165 -21.01 6.34 9.00
CA MET A 165 -19.68 6.97 8.88
C MET A 165 -19.35 7.43 7.46
N LEU A 166 -19.75 6.69 6.42
CA LEU A 166 -19.39 6.98 5.01
C LEU A 166 -19.74 8.40 4.52
N PRO A 167 -20.88 9.01 4.89
CA PRO A 167 -21.22 10.37 4.47
C PRO A 167 -20.19 11.41 4.93
N ASP A 168 -19.62 11.25 6.12
CA ASP A 168 -18.70 12.19 6.75
C ASP A 168 -17.26 12.02 6.21
N PRO A 169 -16.70 13.02 5.48
CA PRO A 169 -15.34 12.96 4.96
C PRO A 169 -14.27 12.62 6.01
N GLU A 170 -14.41 13.09 7.25
CA GLU A 170 -13.43 12.85 8.32
C GLU A 170 -13.42 11.38 8.78
N LEU A 171 -14.55 10.68 8.63
CA LEU A 171 -14.73 9.30 9.06
C LEU A 171 -14.57 8.28 7.93
N ARG A 172 -14.56 8.72 6.66
CA ARG A 172 -14.49 7.85 5.48
C ARG A 172 -13.33 6.87 5.51
N ARG A 173 -12.14 7.31 5.95
CA ARG A 173 -10.96 6.43 6.02
C ARG A 173 -11.21 5.22 6.93
N ALA A 174 -11.77 5.46 8.12
CA ALA A 174 -12.14 4.40 9.04
C ALA A 174 -13.30 3.56 8.48
N ALA A 175 -14.32 4.21 7.91
CA ALA A 175 -15.48 3.55 7.32
C ALA A 175 -15.10 2.57 6.19
N THR A 176 -14.20 2.96 5.29
CA THR A 176 -13.74 2.11 4.18
C THR A 176 -12.94 0.90 4.66
N VAL A 177 -12.12 1.05 5.71
CA VAL A 177 -11.40 -0.09 6.32
C VAL A 177 -12.39 -1.04 6.97
N LEU A 178 -13.38 -0.52 7.70
CA LEU A 178 -14.43 -1.32 8.33
C LEU A 178 -15.30 -2.05 7.31
N ASP A 179 -15.69 -1.37 6.23
CA ASP A 179 -16.50 -1.94 5.14
C ASP A 179 -15.77 -3.11 4.47
N GLY A 180 -14.51 -2.89 4.06
CA GLY A 180 -13.69 -3.95 3.46
C GLY A 180 -13.47 -5.13 4.41
N PHE A 181 -13.19 -4.86 5.68
CA PHE A 181 -12.99 -5.91 6.68
C PHE A 181 -14.27 -6.71 6.92
N ALA A 182 -15.40 -6.03 7.09
CA ALA A 182 -16.70 -6.69 7.28
C ALA A 182 -17.11 -7.53 6.07
N ALA A 183 -16.82 -7.07 4.84
CA ALA A 183 -17.09 -7.83 3.63
C ALA A 183 -16.30 -9.15 3.57
N GLU A 184 -15.04 -9.15 3.99
CA GLU A 184 -14.24 -10.38 4.06
C GLU A 184 -14.72 -11.34 5.14
N LEU A 185 -15.05 -10.81 6.32
CA LEU A 185 -15.63 -11.63 7.39
C LEU A 185 -16.95 -12.26 6.93
N ALA A 186 -17.78 -11.52 6.20
CA ALA A 186 -19.04 -12.02 5.64
C ALA A 186 -18.83 -13.14 4.62
N ALA A 187 -17.83 -13.01 3.74
CA ALA A 187 -17.47 -14.04 2.77
C ALA A 187 -16.96 -15.34 3.43
N CYS A 188 -16.44 -15.23 4.66
CA CYS A 188 -15.87 -16.33 5.42
C CYS A 188 -16.76 -16.79 6.61
N CYS A 189 -18.01 -16.36 6.67
CA CYS A 189 -18.93 -16.66 7.77
C CYS A 189 -19.70 -17.97 7.53
N PRO A 190 -19.89 -18.85 8.54
CA PRO A 190 -19.41 -18.76 9.92
C PRO A 190 -17.95 -19.18 10.08
N GLY A 191 -17.21 -18.48 10.95
CA GLY A 191 -15.78 -18.69 11.14
C GLY A 191 -15.40 -20.06 11.70
N SER A 192 -16.32 -20.71 12.41
CA SER A 192 -16.14 -22.05 12.97
C SER A 192 -15.96 -23.14 11.92
N THR A 193 -16.32 -22.86 10.66
CA THR A 193 -16.21 -23.80 9.54
C THR A 193 -15.01 -23.53 8.63
N LEU A 194 -14.22 -22.50 8.94
CA LEU A 194 -13.06 -22.14 8.13
C LEU A 194 -11.94 -23.16 8.26
N GLU A 195 -11.55 -23.76 7.13
CA GLU A 195 -10.36 -24.62 7.05
C GLU A 195 -9.07 -23.80 7.26
N ARG A 196 -9.04 -22.57 6.74
CA ARG A 196 -7.90 -21.65 6.89
C ARG A 196 -8.36 -20.24 7.18
N VAL A 197 -7.80 -19.65 8.23
CA VAL A 197 -8.03 -18.24 8.59
C VAL A 197 -6.92 -17.38 7.99
N PRO A 198 -7.22 -16.23 7.34
CA PRO A 198 -6.24 -15.22 6.91
C PRO A 198 -5.61 -14.45 8.09
N VAL A 199 -4.98 -15.16 9.02
CA VAL A 199 -4.60 -14.69 10.37
C VAL A 199 -3.92 -13.32 10.36
N ARG A 200 -2.80 -13.17 9.63
CA ARG A 200 -2.03 -11.92 9.56
C ARG A 200 -2.87 -10.76 9.01
N ARG A 201 -3.56 -11.02 7.91
CA ARG A 201 -4.34 -10.02 7.16
C ARG A 201 -5.50 -9.48 8.00
N TRP A 202 -6.23 -10.35 8.68
CA TRP A 202 -7.34 -9.94 9.54
C TRP A 202 -6.86 -9.24 10.82
N ALA A 203 -5.72 -9.66 11.38
CA ALA A 203 -5.10 -8.95 12.50
C ALA A 203 -4.58 -7.55 12.11
N ASP A 204 -4.05 -7.38 10.89
CA ASP A 204 -3.67 -6.08 10.34
C ASP A 204 -4.87 -5.16 10.19
N LEU A 205 -5.95 -5.64 9.57
CA LEU A 205 -7.19 -4.89 9.42
C LEU A 205 -7.82 -4.52 10.76
N TRP A 206 -7.91 -5.47 11.69
CA TRP A 206 -8.44 -5.22 13.03
C TRP A 206 -7.64 -4.17 13.78
N SER A 207 -6.31 -4.31 13.82
CA SER A 207 -5.45 -3.35 14.54
C SER A 207 -5.53 -1.97 13.90
N ARG A 208 -5.52 -1.91 12.56
CA ARG A 208 -5.65 -0.66 11.81
C ARG A 208 -7.00 0.01 12.09
N ALA A 209 -8.09 -0.75 12.04
CA ALA A 209 -9.42 -0.24 12.32
C ALA A 209 -9.54 0.25 13.77
N MET A 210 -9.02 -0.51 14.74
CA MET A 210 -9.00 -0.14 16.16
C MET A 210 -8.30 1.19 16.39
N ILE A 211 -7.12 1.39 15.81
CA ILE A 211 -6.36 2.64 15.97
C ILE A 211 -7.05 3.82 15.28
N LEU A 212 -7.71 3.60 14.14
CA LEU A 212 -8.51 4.64 13.49
C LEU A 212 -9.75 5.05 14.31
N THR A 213 -10.14 4.29 15.34
CA THR A 213 -11.17 4.73 16.30
C THR A 213 -10.67 5.72 17.35
N VAL A 214 -9.35 5.95 17.43
CA VAL A 214 -8.76 6.94 18.34
C VAL A 214 -8.90 8.32 17.68
N PRO A 215 -9.53 9.31 18.37
CA PRO A 215 -9.69 10.65 17.81
C PRO A 215 -8.36 11.27 17.35
N GLY A 216 -8.36 11.87 16.15
CA GLY A 216 -7.16 12.46 15.53
C GLY A 216 -6.19 11.46 14.89
N ALA A 217 -6.38 10.14 15.06
CA ALA A 217 -5.52 9.15 14.43
C ALA A 217 -5.62 9.17 12.90
N ALA A 218 -6.78 9.49 12.34
CA ALA A 218 -6.97 9.52 10.89
C ALA A 218 -6.31 10.72 10.20
N ASP A 219 -5.91 11.75 10.95
CA ASP A 219 -5.46 13.04 10.42
C ASP A 219 -4.14 12.90 9.68
N VAL A 220 -4.15 13.26 8.40
CA VAL A 220 -2.94 13.39 7.58
C VAL A 220 -2.75 14.87 7.29
N PRO A 221 -1.92 15.59 8.06
CA PRO A 221 -1.74 17.02 7.85
C PRO A 221 -1.06 17.28 6.50
N VAL A 222 -1.64 18.20 5.72
CA VAL A 222 -0.93 18.83 4.61
C VAL A 222 0.17 19.68 5.21
N THR A 223 1.41 19.39 4.86
CA THR A 223 2.59 20.04 5.46
C THR A 223 3.17 21.14 4.58
N GLY A 224 2.73 21.26 3.32
CA GLY A 224 3.14 22.33 2.44
C GLY A 224 2.52 22.25 1.05
N THR A 225 3.11 23.01 0.12
CA THR A 225 2.74 23.01 -1.29
C THR A 225 3.96 22.71 -2.18
N ALA A 226 3.70 22.15 -3.35
CA ALA A 226 4.70 21.77 -4.34
C ALA A 226 4.52 22.62 -5.60
N THR A 227 5.52 23.44 -5.90
CA THR A 227 5.63 24.24 -7.13
C THR A 227 6.92 23.82 -7.85
N GLY A 228 6.80 23.36 -9.09
CA GLY A 228 7.92 22.74 -9.81
C GLY A 228 7.49 21.78 -10.90
N ARG A 229 8.43 20.95 -11.36
CA ARG A 229 8.22 19.98 -12.44
C ARG A 229 8.03 18.59 -11.86
N LEU A 230 6.97 17.90 -12.28
CA LEU A 230 6.66 16.51 -11.95
C LEU A 230 6.99 15.62 -13.14
N LEU A 231 7.81 14.59 -12.91
CA LEU A 231 8.30 13.64 -13.91
C LEU A 231 7.78 12.23 -13.56
N PRO A 232 6.70 11.75 -14.20
CA PRO A 232 6.15 10.42 -13.90
C PRO A 232 7.12 9.29 -14.25
N LEU A 233 7.23 8.32 -13.34
CA LEU A 233 8.04 7.10 -13.51
C LEU A 233 7.18 5.90 -13.94
N GLY A 234 5.99 5.79 -13.37
CA GLY A 234 5.09 4.66 -13.62
C GLY A 234 3.83 4.72 -12.76
N VAL A 235 2.93 3.75 -12.96
CA VAL A 235 1.64 3.68 -12.26
C VAL A 235 1.46 2.29 -11.66
N ASP A 236 1.22 2.25 -10.35
CA ASP A 236 0.73 1.08 -9.65
C ASP A 236 -0.81 1.12 -9.62
N VAL A 237 -1.46 -0.01 -9.90
CA VAL A 237 -2.93 -0.12 -9.91
C VAL A 237 -3.33 -1.14 -8.88
N GLN A 238 -3.99 -0.68 -7.80
CA GLN A 238 -4.51 -1.55 -6.76
C GLN A 238 -6.00 -1.78 -6.99
N GLU A 239 -6.37 -3.03 -7.21
CA GLU A 239 -7.74 -3.44 -7.48
C GLU A 239 -8.35 -4.19 -6.28
N HIS A 240 -9.51 -3.74 -5.83
CA HIS A 240 -10.39 -4.44 -4.90
C HIS A 240 -11.73 -4.75 -5.60
N ALA A 241 -12.53 -5.65 -5.03
CA ALA A 241 -13.86 -5.94 -5.59
C ALA A 241 -14.74 -4.68 -5.69
N THR A 242 -14.67 -3.80 -4.69
CA THR A 242 -15.54 -2.62 -4.58
C THR A 242 -14.87 -1.28 -4.88
N ALA A 243 -13.55 -1.27 -5.12
CA ALA A 243 -12.80 -0.05 -5.34
C ALA A 243 -11.57 -0.30 -6.21
N VAL A 244 -11.08 0.74 -6.87
CA VAL A 244 -9.78 0.72 -7.55
C VAL A 244 -9.03 2.00 -7.25
N GLN A 245 -7.71 1.89 -7.15
CA GLN A 245 -6.80 3.01 -7.04
C GLN A 245 -5.73 2.91 -8.13
N ALA A 246 -5.43 4.05 -8.76
CA ALA A 246 -4.20 4.23 -9.52
C ALA A 246 -3.29 5.19 -8.76
N GLN A 247 -2.06 4.78 -8.53
CA GLN A 247 -1.02 5.56 -7.86
C GLN A 247 0.14 5.79 -8.83
N VAL A 248 0.33 7.05 -9.21
CA VAL A 248 1.44 7.49 -10.05
C VAL A 248 2.65 7.74 -9.14
N HIS A 249 3.76 7.07 -9.40
CA HIS A 249 5.05 7.36 -8.78
C HIS A 249 5.83 8.31 -9.68
N ALA A 250 6.45 9.33 -9.10
CA ALA A 250 7.12 10.38 -9.85
C ALA A 250 8.34 10.95 -9.11
N VAL A 251 9.25 11.53 -9.89
CA VAL A 251 10.27 12.46 -9.38
C VAL A 251 9.70 13.87 -9.48
N PHE A 252 9.73 14.62 -8.38
CA PHE A 252 9.40 16.03 -8.34
C PHE A 252 10.67 16.86 -8.22
N GLU A 253 10.82 17.83 -9.12
CA GLU A 253 11.90 18.82 -9.11
C GLU A 253 11.33 20.17 -8.69
N PRO A 254 11.65 20.63 -7.47
CA PRO A 254 11.21 21.93 -6.97
C PRO A 254 11.67 23.10 -7.85
N ALA A 255 10.80 24.10 -8.06
CA ALA A 255 11.12 25.29 -8.85
C ALA A 255 12.18 26.19 -8.19
N ASP A 256 12.36 26.07 -6.87
CA ASP A 256 13.35 26.79 -6.08
C ASP A 256 14.78 26.19 -6.20
N GLY A 257 14.95 25.10 -6.96
CA GLY A 257 16.22 24.44 -7.16
C GLY A 257 16.64 23.52 -6.01
N ALA A 258 15.76 23.25 -5.04
CA ALA A 258 16.02 22.25 -4.01
C ALA A 258 16.16 20.83 -4.60
N ALA A 259 16.70 19.91 -3.79
CA ALA A 259 16.93 18.53 -4.22
C ALA A 259 15.63 17.85 -4.72
N PRO A 260 15.70 17.02 -5.77
CA PRO A 260 14.55 16.25 -6.23
C PRO A 260 13.95 15.38 -5.12
N ARG A 261 12.66 15.12 -5.22
CA ARG A 261 11.89 14.33 -4.24
C ARG A 261 11.13 13.23 -4.93
N LEU A 262 11.05 12.06 -4.31
CA LEU A 262 10.11 11.03 -4.73
C LEU A 262 8.74 11.39 -4.17
N VAL A 263 7.75 11.47 -5.05
CA VAL A 263 6.37 11.78 -4.69
C VAL A 263 5.42 10.80 -5.35
N ARG A 264 4.21 10.75 -4.80
CA ARG A 264 3.11 9.97 -5.35
C ARG A 264 1.89 10.85 -5.56
N ALA A 265 1.08 10.54 -6.55
CA ALA A 265 -0.25 11.10 -6.70
C ALA A 265 -1.21 9.96 -6.98
N SER A 266 -2.33 9.92 -6.25
CA SER A 266 -3.28 8.82 -6.36
C SER A 266 -4.69 9.31 -6.66
N VAL A 267 -5.43 8.48 -7.39
CA VAL A 267 -6.86 8.60 -7.59
C VAL A 267 -7.53 7.28 -7.24
N SER A 268 -8.61 7.35 -6.46
CA SER A 268 -9.39 6.19 -6.04
C SER A 268 -10.85 6.40 -6.36
N VAL A 269 -11.51 5.36 -6.88
CA VAL A 269 -12.94 5.40 -7.22
C VAL A 269 -13.62 4.11 -6.76
N PRO A 270 -14.87 4.18 -6.27
CA PRO A 270 -15.67 2.97 -6.07
C PRO A 270 -15.96 2.32 -7.43
N LYS A 271 -16.05 1.00 -7.45
CA LYS A 271 -16.42 0.21 -8.64
C LYS A 271 -17.27 -0.99 -8.26
N PRO A 272 -18.16 -1.47 -9.16
CA PRO A 272 -18.69 -2.82 -9.03
C PRO A 272 -17.59 -3.85 -9.39
N ASP A 273 -17.68 -5.03 -8.80
CA ASP A 273 -16.76 -6.16 -8.99
C ASP A 273 -16.60 -6.60 -10.46
N THR A 274 -17.64 -6.39 -11.26
CA THR A 274 -17.67 -6.63 -12.71
C THR A 274 -16.78 -5.71 -13.56
N VAL A 275 -16.33 -4.56 -13.04
CA VAL A 275 -15.41 -3.68 -13.78
C VAL A 275 -13.97 -4.08 -13.46
N VAL A 276 -13.29 -4.66 -14.44
CA VAL A 276 -11.94 -5.21 -14.35
C VAL A 276 -11.08 -4.80 -15.56
N GLY A 277 -9.77 -5.02 -15.48
CA GLY A 277 -8.84 -4.83 -16.61
C GLY A 277 -8.85 -3.40 -17.16
N ALA A 278 -8.87 -3.24 -18.50
CA ALA A 278 -8.85 -1.92 -19.14
C ALA A 278 -10.07 -1.03 -18.78
N GLY A 279 -11.18 -1.62 -18.30
CA GLY A 279 -12.36 -0.88 -17.84
C GLY A 279 -12.07 0.04 -16.63
N LEU A 280 -11.05 -0.29 -15.84
CA LEU A 280 -10.63 0.49 -14.68
C LEU A 280 -10.24 1.93 -15.08
N TRP A 281 -9.55 2.10 -16.21
CA TRP A 281 -9.12 3.43 -16.66
C TRP A 281 -10.29 4.34 -17.03
N GLN A 282 -11.39 3.79 -17.55
CA GLN A 282 -12.58 4.58 -17.86
C GLN A 282 -13.19 5.21 -16.59
N LEU A 283 -13.10 4.52 -15.45
CA LEU A 283 -13.54 5.04 -14.16
C LEU A 283 -12.57 6.08 -13.57
N LEU A 284 -11.26 5.90 -13.78
CA LEU A 284 -10.23 6.73 -13.14
C LEU A 284 -9.94 8.04 -13.91
N ARG A 285 -9.96 8.01 -15.25
CA ARG A 285 -9.61 9.14 -16.13
C ARG A 285 -10.29 10.47 -15.79
N PRO A 286 -11.60 10.52 -15.47
CA PRO A 286 -12.28 11.80 -15.22
C PRO A 286 -11.77 12.57 -14.00
N HIS A 287 -10.98 11.93 -13.14
CA HIS A 287 -10.65 12.45 -11.81
C HIS A 287 -9.19 12.89 -11.68
N MET A 288 -8.35 12.67 -12.71
CA MET A 288 -6.92 12.95 -12.61
C MET A 288 -6.26 13.12 -13.98
N SER A 289 -6.04 14.37 -14.41
CA SER A 289 -5.38 14.66 -15.70
C SER A 289 -3.95 14.11 -15.80
N LEU A 290 -3.28 13.82 -14.66
CA LEU A 290 -1.95 13.20 -14.65
C LEU A 290 -1.92 11.85 -15.41
N LEU A 291 -3.03 11.11 -15.42
CA LEU A 291 -3.10 9.83 -16.13
C LEU A 291 -2.88 9.98 -17.64
N ALA A 292 -3.28 11.11 -18.24
CA ALA A 292 -2.99 11.42 -19.63
C ALA A 292 -1.50 11.71 -19.86
N ALA A 293 -0.89 12.51 -18.98
CA ALA A 293 0.53 12.82 -19.07
C ALA A 293 1.41 11.57 -18.93
N VAL A 294 1.03 10.62 -18.05
CA VAL A 294 1.69 9.31 -17.95
C VAL A 294 1.63 8.56 -19.28
N SER A 295 0.44 8.41 -19.88
CA SER A 295 0.30 7.65 -21.13
C SER A 295 1.01 8.31 -22.32
N GLU A 296 1.17 9.63 -22.29
CA GLU A 296 1.82 10.41 -23.36
C GLU A 296 3.33 10.61 -23.13
N GLY A 297 3.89 10.14 -22.01
CA GLY A 297 5.29 10.37 -21.67
C GLY A 297 5.62 11.86 -21.49
N ARG A 298 4.79 12.56 -20.71
CA ARG A 298 4.94 14.01 -20.46
C ARG A 298 5.13 14.32 -18.99
N SER A 299 5.89 15.38 -18.74
CA SER A 299 5.97 16.04 -17.44
C SER A 299 4.69 16.82 -17.13
N MET A 300 4.52 17.20 -15.87
CA MET A 300 3.50 18.17 -15.44
C MET A 300 4.18 19.33 -14.70
N ASP A 301 3.78 20.56 -15.02
CA ASP A 301 4.16 21.74 -14.27
C ASP A 301 3.12 21.97 -13.17
N LEU A 302 3.57 21.98 -11.92
CA LEU A 302 2.73 22.14 -10.73
C LEU A 302 2.87 23.55 -10.15
N THR A 303 1.76 24.13 -9.70
CA THR A 303 1.73 25.40 -8.97
C THR A 303 0.93 25.22 -7.69
N ASP A 304 1.62 25.36 -6.56
CA ASP A 304 1.08 25.24 -5.21
C ASP A 304 0.30 23.94 -4.95
N MET A 305 0.64 22.83 -5.60
CA MET A 305 -0.04 21.55 -5.38
C MET A 305 0.09 21.10 -3.91
N PRO A 306 -0.99 20.82 -3.16
CA PRO A 306 -0.84 20.41 -1.76
C PRO A 306 -0.05 19.10 -1.63
N LEU A 307 0.86 19.04 -0.66
CA LEU A 307 1.76 17.92 -0.41
C LEU A 307 1.68 17.50 1.06
N THR A 308 1.55 16.20 1.30
CA THR A 308 1.59 15.61 2.64
C THR A 308 3.03 15.35 3.10
N ALA A 309 3.24 15.18 4.40
CA ALA A 309 4.53 14.75 4.96
C ALA A 309 5.03 13.43 4.34
N GLY A 310 4.09 12.55 3.98
CA GLY A 310 4.35 11.24 3.38
C GLY A 310 4.77 11.27 1.91
N GLY A 311 4.85 12.46 1.29
CA GLY A 311 5.20 12.61 -0.12
C GLY A 311 4.03 12.39 -1.08
N ASP A 312 2.79 12.43 -0.59
CA ASP A 312 1.60 12.29 -1.42
C ASP A 312 1.07 13.66 -1.84
N LEU A 313 0.90 13.86 -3.14
CA LEU A 313 0.27 15.02 -3.73
C LEU A 313 -1.25 14.87 -3.66
N VAL A 314 -1.92 15.86 -3.05
CA VAL A 314 -3.39 15.96 -3.10
C VAL A 314 -3.75 16.59 -4.43
N TRP A 315 -4.01 15.74 -5.42
CA TRP A 315 -4.12 16.17 -6.81
C TRP A 315 -5.26 17.17 -7.04
N SER A 316 -4.96 18.23 -7.79
CA SER A 316 -5.91 19.24 -8.25
C SER A 316 -5.57 19.66 -9.68
N ASP A 317 -6.46 19.39 -10.63
CA ASP A 317 -6.25 19.74 -12.05
C ASP A 317 -6.11 21.26 -12.28
N GLU A 318 -6.65 22.09 -11.40
CA GLU A 318 -6.50 23.54 -11.46
C GLU A 318 -5.04 23.98 -11.27
N ARG A 319 -4.28 23.20 -10.50
CA ARG A 319 -2.89 23.44 -10.08
C ARG A 319 -1.85 22.71 -10.93
N ALA A 320 -2.27 22.07 -12.02
CA ALA A 320 -1.40 21.25 -12.85
C ALA A 320 -1.57 21.60 -14.34
N ARG A 321 -0.45 21.64 -15.08
CA ARG A 321 -0.44 21.87 -16.53
C ARG A 321 0.49 20.87 -17.22
N THR A 322 0.09 20.41 -18.40
CA THR A 322 0.92 19.50 -19.20
C THR A 322 2.22 20.18 -19.62
N GLY A 323 3.34 19.56 -19.27
CA GLY A 323 4.69 20.05 -19.55
C GLY A 323 5.28 19.47 -20.84
N LYS A 324 6.62 19.49 -20.91
CA LYS A 324 7.40 18.95 -22.04
C LYS A 324 7.41 17.42 -22.03
N PRO A 325 7.73 16.76 -23.18
CA PRO A 325 8.03 15.34 -23.20
C PRO A 325 9.08 14.98 -22.13
N ALA A 326 8.83 13.90 -21.39
CA ALA A 326 9.67 13.41 -20.32
C ALA A 326 9.68 11.88 -20.39
N ASP A 327 10.81 11.33 -20.83
CA ASP A 327 11.01 9.89 -20.87
C ASP A 327 11.28 9.36 -19.45
N ALA A 328 10.52 8.35 -19.03
CA ALA A 328 10.58 7.82 -17.67
C ALA A 328 11.92 7.12 -17.39
N PHE A 329 12.51 6.45 -18.38
CA PHE A 329 13.79 5.74 -18.24
C PHE A 329 14.96 6.72 -18.16
N ALA A 330 14.95 7.77 -18.98
CA ALA A 330 15.90 8.88 -18.88
C ALA A 330 15.78 9.59 -17.52
N THR A 331 14.55 9.83 -17.06
CA THR A 331 14.30 10.41 -15.73
C THR A 331 14.84 9.51 -14.62
N ALA A 332 14.54 8.22 -14.66
CA ALA A 332 14.99 7.26 -13.66
C ALA A 332 16.53 7.19 -13.58
N ARG A 333 17.19 7.13 -14.75
CA ARG A 333 18.65 7.01 -14.87
C ARG A 333 19.40 8.26 -14.40
N VAL A 334 18.80 9.45 -14.52
CA VAL A 334 19.46 10.74 -14.19
C VAL A 334 19.08 11.26 -12.80
N ALA A 335 17.80 11.22 -12.43
CA ALA A 335 17.29 11.95 -11.27
C ALA A 335 17.02 11.07 -10.05
N MET A 336 16.66 9.80 -10.25
CA MET A 336 16.12 8.97 -9.17
C MET A 336 17.12 8.66 -8.06
N SER A 337 18.41 8.51 -8.38
CA SER A 337 19.49 8.29 -7.38
C SER A 337 19.72 9.51 -6.48
N THR A 338 19.39 10.71 -6.97
CA THR A 338 19.51 11.97 -6.22
C THR A 338 18.22 12.37 -5.51
N ALA A 339 17.11 11.68 -5.80
CA ALA A 339 15.81 12.01 -5.25
C ALA A 339 15.66 11.52 -3.82
N THR A 340 15.23 12.41 -2.94
CA THR A 340 14.98 12.10 -1.52
C THR A 340 13.63 11.41 -1.33
N ALA A 341 13.58 10.38 -0.50
CA ALA A 341 12.33 9.73 -0.12
C ALA A 341 11.66 10.49 1.04
N ALA A 342 10.34 10.62 0.99
CA ALA A 342 9.57 11.17 2.09
C ALA A 342 9.51 10.20 3.28
N ALA A 343 9.42 10.73 4.51
CA ALA A 343 9.22 9.93 5.69
C ALA A 343 7.82 9.30 5.72
N THR A 344 7.71 8.03 6.13
CA THR A 344 6.41 7.36 6.27
C THR A 344 5.73 7.80 7.56
N ALA A 345 4.50 8.32 7.45
CA ALA A 345 3.69 8.71 8.60
C ALA A 345 3.52 7.51 9.58
N PRO A 346 3.50 7.72 10.90
CA PRO A 346 3.53 6.62 11.89
C PRO A 346 2.51 5.50 11.66
N LEU A 347 1.25 5.83 11.37
CA LEU A 347 0.20 4.83 11.12
C LEU A 347 0.35 4.10 9.79
N ASP A 348 1.19 4.59 8.90
CA ASP A 348 1.41 4.03 7.58
C ASP A 348 2.65 3.14 7.52
N ARG A 349 3.41 3.05 8.63
CA ARG A 349 4.56 2.16 8.80
C ARG A 349 4.09 0.72 8.92
N HIS A 350 4.12 0.01 7.81
CA HIS A 350 3.81 -1.41 7.74
C HIS A 350 4.64 -2.06 6.63
N PRO A 351 5.28 -3.23 6.83
CA PRO A 351 6.14 -3.84 5.82
C PRO A 351 5.47 -4.03 4.45
N ALA A 352 4.21 -4.49 4.44
CA ALA A 352 3.41 -4.62 3.21
C ALA A 352 3.12 -3.29 2.47
N ARG A 353 3.39 -2.13 3.11
CA ARG A 353 3.26 -0.81 2.48
C ARG A 353 4.57 -0.30 1.87
N ILE A 354 5.68 -1.00 2.06
CA ILE A 354 6.95 -0.66 1.39
C ILE A 354 6.73 -0.73 -0.12
N ALA A 355 7.09 0.37 -0.79
CA ALA A 355 6.81 0.64 -2.19
C ALA A 355 7.87 1.57 -2.77
N ALA A 356 9.15 1.23 -2.59
CA ALA A 356 10.25 2.13 -2.92
C ALA A 356 10.56 2.09 -4.42
N PRO A 357 10.46 3.20 -5.18
CA PRO A 357 10.83 3.20 -6.58
C PRO A 357 12.30 2.83 -6.78
N VAL A 358 12.58 1.93 -7.71
CA VAL A 358 13.92 1.49 -8.10
C VAL A 358 14.05 1.45 -9.62
N PHE A 359 15.28 1.60 -10.09
CA PHE A 359 15.67 1.52 -11.49
C PHE A 359 16.77 0.47 -11.57
N LEU A 360 16.54 -0.54 -12.39
CA LEU A 360 17.42 -1.70 -12.54
C LEU A 360 17.86 -1.77 -14.00
N GLU A 361 19.16 -1.97 -14.20
CA GLU A 361 19.79 -2.19 -15.49
C GLU A 361 20.98 -3.13 -15.33
N GLY A 362 21.44 -3.74 -16.42
CA GLY A 362 22.57 -4.67 -16.39
C GLY A 362 22.29 -5.97 -15.64
N TYR A 363 21.02 -6.35 -15.51
CA TYR A 363 20.61 -7.64 -14.94
C TYR A 363 20.48 -8.72 -16.00
N ASP A 364 20.65 -9.96 -15.58
CA ASP A 364 20.23 -11.13 -16.33
C ASP A 364 18.85 -11.60 -15.84
N ALA A 365 17.86 -11.59 -16.72
CA ALA A 365 16.52 -12.09 -16.41
C ALA A 365 16.43 -13.60 -16.65
N GLN A 366 16.00 -14.35 -15.64
CA GLN A 366 15.88 -15.80 -15.69
C GLN A 366 14.51 -16.25 -15.19
N GLN A 367 13.81 -17.02 -16.02
CA GLN A 367 12.58 -17.70 -15.64
C GLN A 367 12.95 -19.08 -15.06
N GLY A 368 12.61 -19.31 -13.80
CA GLY A 368 12.76 -20.60 -13.13
C GLY A 368 11.43 -21.14 -12.62
N ASP A 369 11.51 -22.26 -11.89
CA ASP A 369 10.34 -22.93 -11.28
C ASP A 369 9.66 -22.06 -10.21
N GLU A 370 10.44 -21.22 -9.51
CA GLU A 370 9.96 -20.30 -8.47
C GLU A 370 9.49 -18.94 -9.01
N GLY A 371 9.53 -18.73 -10.33
CA GLY A 371 9.13 -17.48 -10.98
C GLY A 371 10.28 -16.76 -11.68
N LEU A 372 10.07 -15.48 -11.96
CA LEU A 372 11.04 -14.63 -12.65
C LEU A 372 12.02 -14.01 -11.64
N THR A 373 13.31 -14.09 -11.93
CA THR A 373 14.38 -13.48 -11.11
C THR A 373 15.27 -12.58 -11.96
N PHE A 374 15.63 -11.42 -11.42
CA PHE A 374 16.69 -10.57 -11.96
C PHE A 374 17.98 -10.80 -11.20
N THR A 375 19.05 -11.18 -11.89
CA THR A 375 20.38 -11.32 -11.28
C THR A 375 21.17 -10.03 -11.50
N LEU A 376 21.45 -9.29 -10.42
CA LEU A 376 22.25 -8.07 -10.42
C LEU A 376 23.51 -8.29 -9.59
N ALA A 377 24.68 -8.06 -10.21
CA ALA A 377 25.98 -8.23 -9.56
C ALA A 377 26.14 -9.60 -8.87
N GLY A 378 25.54 -10.66 -9.42
CA GLY A 378 25.57 -12.01 -8.86
C GLY A 378 24.52 -12.33 -7.79
N HIS A 379 23.67 -11.36 -7.42
CA HIS A 379 22.59 -11.55 -6.45
C HIS A 379 21.23 -11.56 -7.13
N GLY A 380 20.41 -12.56 -6.81
CA GLY A 380 19.06 -12.70 -7.33
C GLY A 380 18.06 -11.80 -6.60
N LEU A 381 17.19 -11.15 -7.35
CA LEU A 381 16.06 -10.37 -6.86
C LEU A 381 14.79 -10.89 -7.53
N ALA A 382 13.88 -11.43 -6.73
CA ALA A 382 12.63 -11.98 -7.22
C ALA A 382 11.74 -10.88 -7.83
N VAL A 383 11.11 -11.20 -8.97
CA VAL A 383 10.23 -10.28 -9.70
C VAL A 383 8.79 -10.75 -9.53
N ASP A 384 7.97 -9.89 -8.92
CA ASP A 384 6.56 -10.15 -8.69
C ASP A 384 5.75 -9.80 -9.94
N THR A 385 5.63 -10.78 -10.84
CA THR A 385 4.86 -10.64 -12.08
C THR A 385 3.35 -10.72 -11.86
N ASP A 386 2.90 -11.26 -10.72
CA ASP A 386 1.47 -11.37 -10.40
C ASP A 386 0.86 -10.01 -10.05
N ARG A 387 1.69 -9.06 -9.62
CA ARG A 387 1.30 -7.65 -9.41
C ARG A 387 1.30 -6.79 -10.67
N ILE A 388 1.56 -7.35 -11.85
CA ILE A 388 1.45 -6.60 -13.11
C ILE A 388 -0.05 -6.41 -13.42
N PRO A 389 -0.54 -5.18 -13.54
CA PRO A 389 -1.97 -4.96 -13.73
C PRO A 389 -2.39 -5.40 -15.14
N ALA A 390 -3.43 -6.24 -15.21
CA ALA A 390 -4.09 -6.62 -16.46
C ALA A 390 -4.78 -5.44 -17.18
N ALA A 391 -4.74 -4.25 -16.59
CA ALA A 391 -5.27 -3.01 -17.15
C ALA A 391 -4.33 -2.34 -18.17
N GLY A 392 -3.10 -2.83 -18.38
CA GLY A 392 -2.12 -2.23 -19.29
C GLY A 392 -1.45 -3.22 -20.25
N PRO A 393 -0.54 -2.73 -21.11
CA PRO A 393 0.20 -3.57 -22.05
C PRO A 393 1.45 -4.24 -21.47
N LEU A 394 1.80 -3.98 -20.20
CA LEU A 394 2.92 -4.65 -19.55
C LEU A 394 2.55 -6.11 -19.27
N THR A 395 3.40 -7.05 -19.67
CA THR A 395 3.18 -8.50 -19.46
C THR A 395 4.41 -9.16 -18.84
N PRO A 396 4.27 -10.31 -18.17
CA PRO A 396 5.40 -11.08 -17.65
C PRO A 396 6.47 -11.38 -18.71
N GLU A 397 6.07 -11.68 -19.94
CA GLU A 397 7.00 -11.97 -21.04
C GLU A 397 7.80 -10.74 -21.46
N ALA A 398 7.17 -9.55 -21.46
CA ALA A 398 7.87 -8.30 -21.72
C ALA A 398 8.90 -8.00 -20.61
N VAL A 399 8.57 -8.33 -19.36
CA VAL A 399 9.49 -8.18 -18.22
C VAL A 399 10.64 -9.19 -18.32
N ALA A 400 10.38 -10.44 -18.69
CA ALA A 400 11.44 -11.43 -18.89
C ALA A 400 12.39 -11.08 -20.06
N ALA A 401 11.90 -10.41 -21.10
CA ALA A 401 12.69 -9.98 -22.26
C ALA A 401 13.34 -8.59 -22.12
N SER A 402 13.22 -7.97 -20.94
CA SER A 402 13.65 -6.59 -20.72
C SER A 402 15.15 -6.44 -20.48
N VAL A 403 15.67 -5.24 -20.77
CA VAL A 403 17.07 -4.84 -20.53
C VAL A 403 17.19 -3.75 -19.45
N ALA A 404 16.08 -3.12 -19.10
CA ALA A 404 15.97 -2.19 -17.99
C ALA A 404 14.55 -2.24 -17.40
N CYS A 405 14.43 -1.98 -16.10
CA CYS A 405 13.17 -2.02 -15.37
C CYS A 405 13.06 -0.83 -14.41
N ILE A 406 11.93 -0.12 -14.47
CA ILE A 406 11.46 0.76 -13.40
C ILE A 406 10.46 -0.06 -12.59
N GLY A 407 10.71 -0.24 -11.30
CA GLY A 407 9.87 -1.03 -10.42
C GLY A 407 9.68 -0.42 -9.04
N LEU A 408 8.87 -1.10 -8.24
CA LEU A 408 8.70 -0.84 -6.81
C LEU A 408 9.33 -1.99 -6.05
N LEU A 409 10.32 -1.69 -5.22
CA LEU A 409 10.83 -2.64 -4.25
C LEU A 409 9.77 -2.80 -3.14
N ARG A 410 9.35 -4.05 -2.93
CA ARG A 410 8.34 -4.49 -1.98
C ARG A 410 8.97 -5.43 -0.97
N TRP A 411 8.32 -5.56 0.18
CA TRP A 411 8.60 -6.63 1.14
C TRP A 411 7.36 -7.50 1.27
N ASP A 412 7.49 -8.78 0.92
CA ASP A 412 6.42 -9.76 1.01
C ASP A 412 6.96 -11.10 1.50
N ALA A 413 6.19 -11.79 2.33
CA ALA A 413 6.52 -13.11 2.88
C ALA A 413 7.97 -13.29 3.41
N GLY A 414 8.56 -12.23 3.97
CA GLY A 414 9.91 -12.28 4.54
C GLY A 414 11.04 -12.04 3.54
N ALA A 415 10.75 -11.57 2.32
CA ALA A 415 11.74 -11.29 1.30
C ALA A 415 11.44 -9.98 0.55
N PHE A 416 12.51 -9.38 0.00
CA PHE A 416 12.36 -8.29 -0.95
C PHE A 416 12.02 -8.81 -2.35
N THR A 417 11.04 -8.18 -3.00
CA THR A 417 10.66 -8.45 -4.39
C THR A 417 10.54 -7.14 -5.16
N VAL A 418 10.61 -7.22 -6.49
CA VAL A 418 10.37 -6.07 -7.37
C VAL A 418 9.07 -6.25 -8.12
N GLN A 419 8.15 -5.31 -7.93
CA GLN A 419 6.96 -5.15 -8.75
C GLN A 419 7.30 -4.27 -9.97
N PRO A 420 7.23 -4.77 -11.21
CA PRO A 420 7.50 -3.96 -12.40
C PRO A 420 6.42 -2.90 -12.65
N LEU A 421 6.84 -1.65 -12.93
CA LEU A 421 5.95 -0.57 -13.40
C LEU A 421 6.15 -0.27 -14.89
N ALA A 422 7.38 -0.37 -15.36
CA ALA A 422 7.74 -0.21 -16.76
C ALA A 422 9.03 -0.97 -17.09
N VAL A 423 9.17 -1.40 -18.35
CA VAL A 423 10.39 -2.06 -18.85
C VAL A 423 10.84 -1.50 -20.20
N GLU A 424 12.14 -1.52 -20.47
CA GLU A 424 12.70 -1.34 -21.81
C GLU A 424 13.00 -2.70 -22.43
N THR A 425 12.52 -2.91 -23.65
CA THR A 425 12.86 -4.09 -24.49
C THR A 425 13.60 -3.63 -25.74
N LEU A 426 14.29 -4.54 -26.43
CA LEU A 426 15.00 -4.22 -27.67
C LEU A 426 14.16 -4.62 -28.90
N VAL A 427 13.56 -3.65 -29.58
CA VAL A 427 12.86 -3.86 -30.85
C VAL A 427 13.74 -3.40 -32.00
N ARG A 428 14.17 -4.33 -32.87
CA ARG A 428 15.11 -4.03 -33.98
C ARG A 428 16.36 -3.28 -33.49
N LYS A 429 16.92 -3.70 -32.35
CA LYS A 429 18.07 -3.09 -31.66
C LYS A 429 17.85 -1.66 -31.15
N LYS A 430 16.60 -1.18 -31.07
CA LYS A 430 16.27 0.10 -30.44
C LYS A 430 15.49 -0.15 -29.15
N PRO A 431 15.83 0.54 -28.05
CA PRO A 431 15.01 0.50 -26.84
C PRO A 431 13.58 0.95 -27.14
N ALA A 432 12.62 0.19 -26.62
CA ALA A 432 11.21 0.50 -26.64
C ALA A 432 10.62 0.28 -25.24
N ALA A 433 10.05 1.33 -24.66
CA ALA A 433 9.48 1.29 -23.32
C ALA A 433 8.04 0.75 -23.34
N ILE A 434 7.71 -0.07 -22.35
CA ILE A 434 6.37 -0.63 -22.10
C ILE A 434 6.00 -0.28 -20.66
N HIS A 435 4.89 0.43 -20.47
CA HIS A 435 4.46 0.90 -19.14
C HIS A 435 3.13 0.27 -18.74
N ALA A 436 2.99 -0.08 -17.45
CA ALA A 436 1.72 -0.52 -16.88
C ALA A 436 0.59 0.53 -17.07
N GLY A 437 0.93 1.81 -16.94
CA GLY A 437 0.01 2.94 -17.12
C GLY A 437 -0.15 3.43 -18.57
N ALA A 438 0.34 2.73 -19.59
CA ALA A 438 0.34 3.25 -20.96
C ALA A 438 -1.07 3.47 -21.55
N TRP A 439 -2.10 2.80 -21.01
CA TRP A 439 -3.50 3.00 -21.42
C TRP A 439 -4.24 3.99 -20.50
N ALA A 440 -3.57 4.63 -19.53
CA ALA A 440 -4.23 5.41 -18.51
C ALA A 440 -4.99 6.63 -19.07
N GLY A 441 -4.44 7.37 -20.04
CA GLY A 441 -5.11 8.49 -20.71
C GLY A 441 -6.00 8.12 -21.91
N GLY A 442 -6.11 6.83 -22.24
CA GLY A 442 -6.62 6.35 -23.52
C GLY A 442 -5.49 5.90 -24.43
N THR A 443 -5.79 5.05 -25.41
CA THR A 443 -4.77 4.41 -26.23
C THR A 443 -5.20 4.24 -27.68
N SER A 444 -4.22 4.35 -28.60
CA SER A 444 -4.36 3.96 -30.00
C SER A 444 -3.88 2.53 -30.28
N ASP A 445 -3.39 1.82 -29.25
CA ASP A 445 -3.04 0.42 -29.34
C ASP A 445 -4.29 -0.41 -29.66
N LYS A 446 -4.21 -1.27 -30.68
CA LYS A 446 -5.31 -2.14 -31.09
C LYS A 446 -5.78 -3.04 -29.95
N ALA A 447 -4.87 -3.55 -29.12
CA ALA A 447 -5.21 -4.39 -27.99
C ALA A 447 -5.98 -3.60 -26.92
N GLY A 448 -5.47 -2.42 -26.56
CA GLY A 448 -6.10 -1.53 -25.60
C GLY A 448 -7.47 -1.01 -26.07
N VAL A 449 -7.60 -0.58 -27.33
CA VAL A 449 -8.89 -0.15 -27.92
C VAL A 449 -9.92 -1.28 -27.87
N LYS A 450 -9.52 -2.51 -28.18
CA LYS A 450 -10.40 -3.68 -28.09
C LYS A 450 -10.82 -3.97 -26.65
N ALA A 451 -9.88 -3.90 -25.70
CA ALA A 451 -10.14 -4.14 -24.29
C ALA A 451 -11.08 -3.06 -23.70
N GLU A 452 -10.86 -1.79 -24.01
CA GLU A 452 -11.74 -0.69 -23.60
C GLU A 452 -13.15 -0.84 -24.16
N LYS A 453 -13.28 -1.18 -25.45
CA LYS A 453 -14.60 -1.43 -26.05
C LYS A 453 -15.34 -2.56 -25.34
N ALA A 454 -14.66 -3.69 -25.09
CA ALA A 454 -15.26 -4.82 -24.39
C ALA A 454 -15.75 -4.44 -22.98
N ALA A 455 -14.99 -3.63 -22.25
CA ALA A 455 -15.39 -3.13 -20.93
C ALA A 455 -16.63 -2.22 -21.01
N THR A 456 -16.70 -1.33 -22.01
CA THR A 456 -17.86 -0.45 -22.23
C THR A 456 -19.13 -1.25 -22.55
N ASP A 457 -19.02 -2.25 -23.41
CA ASP A 457 -20.14 -3.12 -23.80
C ASP A 457 -20.69 -3.87 -22.58
N ALA A 458 -19.82 -4.42 -21.72
CA ALA A 458 -20.22 -5.07 -20.47
C ALA A 458 -20.95 -4.11 -19.51
N GLY A 459 -20.45 -2.88 -19.34
CA GLY A 459 -21.07 -1.87 -18.49
C GLY A 459 -22.45 -1.39 -18.98
N ALA A 460 -22.68 -1.40 -20.30
CA ALA A 460 -24.00 -1.07 -20.87
C ALA A 460 -25.05 -2.14 -20.53
N VAL A 461 -24.68 -3.42 -20.63
CA VAL A 461 -25.56 -4.55 -20.28
C VAL A 461 -25.95 -4.51 -18.80
N LEU A 462 -25.01 -4.19 -17.91
CA LEU A 462 -25.28 -4.10 -16.47
C LEU A 462 -26.25 -2.96 -16.14
N ARG A 463 -26.05 -1.78 -16.73
CA ARG A 463 -26.96 -0.63 -16.56
C ARG A 463 -28.36 -0.94 -17.06
N GLU A 464 -28.49 -1.63 -18.19
CA GLU A 464 -29.79 -2.07 -18.71
C GLU A 464 -30.49 -3.03 -17.74
N ARG A 465 -29.76 -4.02 -17.20
CA ARG A 465 -30.29 -4.98 -16.22
C ARG A 465 -30.72 -4.30 -14.92
N ALA A 466 -29.89 -3.40 -14.38
CA ALA A 466 -30.21 -2.63 -13.18
C ALA A 466 -31.46 -1.74 -13.39
N GLY A 467 -31.56 -1.06 -14.54
CA GLY A 467 -32.73 -0.25 -14.89
C GLY A 467 -34.03 -1.06 -15.01
N ARG A 468 -33.95 -2.34 -15.40
CA ARG A 468 -35.11 -3.25 -15.41
C ARG A 468 -35.50 -3.72 -14.01
N LEU A 469 -34.53 -3.90 -13.11
CA LEU A 469 -34.75 -4.30 -11.72
C LEU A 469 -35.39 -3.18 -10.89
N LEU A 470 -35.00 -1.92 -11.13
CA LEU A 470 -35.55 -0.74 -10.44
C LEU A 470 -36.95 -0.31 -10.94
N ARG A 471 -37.45 -0.92 -12.02
CA ARG A 471 -38.79 -0.64 -12.59
C ARG A 471 -39.84 -1.69 -12.19
N LYS A 472 -39.47 -2.64 -11.33
CA LYS A 472 -40.37 -3.57 -10.64
C LYS A 472 -40.41 -3.18 -9.17
#